data_AF-A0A351ZY01-F1
#
_entry.id   AF-A0A351ZY01-F1
#
_cell.length_a   1.000
_cell.length_b   1.000
_cell.length_c   1.000
_cell.angle_alpha   90.00
_cell.angle_beta   90.00
_cell.angle_gamma   90.00
#
_symmetry.space_group_name_H-M   'P 1'
#
loop_
_entity.id
_entity.type
_entity.pdbx_description
1 polymer ?
#
loop_
_entity_poly.entity_id
_entity_poly.type
_entity_poly.pdbx_seq_one_letter_code
_entity_poly.pdbx_strand_id
1 'polypeptide(L)'
;TVDTVERFQGSECDVILYGTAVTNEQEFDSIRSDVQIDDVPVDRKLNVAITRAREQFILVGNPNVLALSPIYKRLMESIPHRRQTS
;
A
#
# COMPACT_ATOMS: atom_id res chain seq x y z
N THR A 1 -14.26 -2.93 14.21
CA THR A 1 -14.94 -2.31 13.06
C THR A 1 -14.01 -2.41 11.87
N VAL A 2 -14.45 -3.01 10.75
CA VAL A 2 -13.69 -3.03 9.49
C VAL A 2 -14.25 -1.87 8.67
N ASP A 3 -13.44 -0.86 8.38
CA ASP A 3 -13.87 0.35 7.70
C ASP A 3 -12.81 0.80 6.68
N THR A 4 -13.22 1.57 5.68
CA THR A 4 -12.37 1.98 4.54
C THR A 4 -11.76 3.36 4.77
N VAL A 5 -10.63 3.61 4.10
CA VAL A 5 -9.75 4.80 4.29
C VAL A 5 -10.49 6.14 4.13
N GLU A 6 -11.63 6.17 3.44
CA GLU A 6 -12.31 7.41 3.03
C GLU A 6 -13.02 8.17 4.17
N ARG A 7 -13.28 7.54 5.33
CA ARG A 7 -13.93 8.21 6.48
C ARG A 7 -13.00 8.69 7.58
N PHE A 8 -11.70 8.39 7.54
CA PHE A 8 -10.73 8.88 8.52
C PHE A 8 -10.07 10.20 8.08
N GLN A 9 -10.89 11.22 7.76
CA GLN A 9 -10.36 12.58 7.66
C GLN A 9 -10.02 13.10 9.06
N GLY A 10 -8.76 12.90 9.48
CA GLY A 10 -8.14 13.62 10.60
C GLY A 10 -7.70 12.80 11.80
N SER A 11 -7.86 11.47 11.81
CA SER A 11 -7.38 10.63 12.92
C SER A 11 -6.54 9.46 12.39
N GLU A 12 -5.40 9.25 13.02
CA GLU A 12 -4.55 8.07 12.78
C GLU A 12 -5.24 6.81 13.34
N CYS A 13 -5.02 5.66 12.70
CA CYS A 13 -5.55 4.35 13.12
C CYS A 13 -4.44 3.50 13.74
N ASP A 14 -4.76 2.69 14.75
CA ASP A 14 -3.77 1.79 15.36
C ASP A 14 -3.25 0.76 14.35
N VAL A 15 -4.15 0.15 13.57
CA VAL A 15 -3.83 -0.83 12.53
C VAL A 15 -4.49 -0.46 11.21
N ILE A 16 -3.73 -0.51 10.12
CA ILE A 16 -4.23 -0.35 8.75
C ILE A 16 -4.02 -1.65 7.96
N LEU A 17 -5.11 -2.16 7.39
CA LEU A 17 -5.09 -3.22 6.40
C LEU A 17 -5.26 -2.62 5.01
N TYR A 18 -4.19 -2.62 4.21
CA TYR A 18 -4.17 -2.12 2.85
C TYR A 18 -4.29 -3.27 1.87
N GLY A 19 -5.51 -3.58 1.46
CA GLY A 19 -5.80 -4.57 0.42
C GLY A 19 -5.78 -3.92 -0.95
N THR A 20 -4.88 -4.35 -1.84
CA THR A 20 -4.84 -3.79 -3.21
C THR A 20 -5.94 -4.37 -4.09
N ALA A 21 -6.41 -5.59 -3.80
CA ALA A 21 -7.47 -6.29 -4.55
C ALA A 21 -7.22 -6.42 -6.07
N VAL A 22 -6.00 -6.16 -6.54
CA VAL A 22 -5.64 -6.22 -7.96
C VAL A 22 -5.01 -7.56 -8.33
N THR A 23 -5.38 -8.03 -9.51
CA THR A 23 -4.87 -9.28 -10.07
C THR A 23 -4.05 -9.09 -11.34
N ASN A 24 -4.14 -7.91 -11.96
CA ASN A 24 -3.43 -7.55 -13.19
C ASN A 24 -2.93 -6.10 -13.18
N GLU A 25 -2.07 -5.77 -14.16
CA GLU A 25 -1.44 -4.46 -14.30
C GLU A 25 -2.44 -3.32 -14.57
N GLN A 26 -3.49 -3.57 -15.35
CA GLN A 26 -4.48 -2.56 -15.72
C GLN A 26 -5.28 -2.09 -14.50
N GLU A 27 -5.69 -3.02 -13.64
CA GLU A 27 -6.31 -2.70 -12.36
C GLU A 27 -5.32 -1.99 -11.42
N PHE A 28 -4.05 -2.39 -11.44
CA PHE A 28 -3.02 -1.78 -10.59
C PHE A 28 -2.80 -0.30 -10.93
N ASP A 29 -2.74 0.04 -12.21
CA ASP A 29 -2.60 1.43 -12.65
C ASP A 29 -3.81 2.29 -12.25
N SER A 30 -5.02 1.70 -12.15
CA SER A 30 -6.22 2.43 -11.71
C SER A 30 -6.20 2.81 -10.24
N ILE A 31 -5.51 2.04 -9.39
CA ILE A 31 -5.45 2.30 -7.95
C ILE A 31 -4.24 3.15 -7.54
N ARG A 32 -3.17 3.16 -8.34
CA ARG A 32 -1.94 3.93 -8.07
C ARG A 32 -2.18 5.43 -8.10
N SER A 33 -1.38 6.15 -7.32
CA SER A 33 -1.39 7.61 -7.31
C SER A 33 0.03 8.15 -7.26
N ASP A 34 0.78 7.84 -8.32
CA ASP A 34 2.19 8.20 -8.47
C ASP A 34 2.36 9.71 -8.67
N VAL A 35 3.22 10.30 -7.86
CA VAL A 35 3.68 11.69 -7.96
C VAL A 35 5.18 11.78 -7.71
N GLN A 36 5.78 12.90 -8.09
CA GLN A 36 7.14 13.24 -7.66
C GLN A 36 7.09 14.27 -6.54
N ILE A 37 7.80 14.01 -5.45
CA ILE A 37 8.01 14.94 -4.34
C ILE A 37 9.53 15.02 -4.17
N ASP A 38 10.10 16.20 -4.39
CA ASP A 38 11.55 16.44 -4.32
C ASP A 38 12.37 15.41 -5.14
N ASP A 39 11.95 15.17 -6.39
CA ASP A 39 12.52 14.17 -7.31
C ASP A 39 12.44 12.70 -6.85
N VAL A 40 11.69 12.42 -5.78
CA VAL A 40 11.40 11.06 -5.29
C VAL A 40 10.03 10.61 -5.78
N PRO A 41 9.92 9.44 -6.45
CA PRO A 41 8.62 8.88 -6.82
C PRO A 41 7.88 8.36 -5.57
N VAL A 42 6.65 8.82 -5.39
CA VAL A 42 5.79 8.51 -4.23
C VAL A 42 4.39 8.15 -4.72
N ASP A 43 3.83 7.04 -4.21
CA ASP A 43 2.40 6.77 -4.34
C ASP A 43 1.68 7.47 -3.18
N ARG A 44 0.85 8.47 -3.48
CA ARG A 44 0.18 9.27 -2.45
C ARG A 44 -0.74 8.45 -1.56
N LYS A 45 -1.47 7.49 -2.13
CA LYS A 45 -2.42 6.67 -1.38
C LYS A 45 -1.67 5.74 -0.42
N LEU A 46 -0.58 5.16 -0.91
CA LEU A 46 0.33 4.35 -0.09
C LEU A 46 0.95 5.19 1.03
N ASN A 47 1.47 6.38 0.73
CA ASN A 47 2.09 7.25 1.73
C ASN A 47 1.09 7.66 2.82
N VAL A 48 -0.15 8.02 2.43
CA VAL A 48 -1.22 8.31 3.40
C VAL A 48 -1.55 7.07 4.22
N ALA A 49 -1.69 5.90 3.60
CA ALA A 49 -2.00 4.67 4.33
C ALA A 49 -0.91 4.28 5.33
N ILE A 50 0.38 4.44 4.97
CA ILE A 50 1.51 4.17 5.87
C ILE A 50 1.54 5.18 7.02
N THR A 51 1.46 6.49 6.72
CA THR A 51 1.55 7.55 7.76
C THR A 51 0.35 7.60 8.70
N ARG A 52 -0.76 6.94 8.35
CA ARG A 52 -1.94 6.82 9.21
C ARG A 52 -1.90 5.62 10.14
N ALA A 53 -0.97 4.68 9.96
CA ALA A 53 -0.85 3.50 10.80
C ALA A 53 0.06 3.81 12.01
N ARG A 54 -0.47 3.76 13.24
CA ARG A 54 0.30 4.04 14.46
C ARG A 54 1.11 2.84 14.93
N GLU A 55 0.51 1.66 14.93
CA GLU A 55 1.12 0.44 15.46
C GLU A 55 1.48 -0.55 14.35
N GLN A 56 0.57 -0.77 13.39
CA GLN A 56 0.80 -1.78 12.36
C GLN A 56 0.20 -1.42 11.00
N PHE A 57 0.99 -1.61 9.95
CA PHE A 57 0.54 -1.56 8.56
C PHE A 57 0.65 -2.96 7.94
N ILE A 58 -0.44 -3.44 7.34
CA ILE A 58 -0.53 -4.76 6.71
C ILE A 58 -0.90 -4.57 5.24
N LEU A 59 0.03 -4.91 4.34
CA LEU A 59 -0.21 -4.93 2.90
C LEU A 59 -0.65 -6.32 2.45
N VAL A 60 -1.81 -6.42 1.80
CA VAL A 60 -2.32 -7.66 1.20
C VAL A 60 -2.56 -7.47 -0.29
N GLY A 61 -1.90 -8.29 -1.11
CA GLY A 61 -2.04 -8.23 -2.56
C GLY A 61 -1.16 -9.26 -3.27
N ASN A 62 -1.27 -9.31 -4.61
CA ASN A 62 -0.46 -10.20 -5.44
C ASN A 62 0.96 -9.62 -5.61
N PRO A 63 2.01 -10.26 -5.06
CA PRO A 63 3.37 -9.71 -5.09
C PRO A 63 3.91 -9.55 -6.52
N ASN A 64 3.47 -10.38 -7.48
CA ASN A 64 3.90 -10.28 -8.87
C ASN A 64 3.38 -9.00 -9.53
N VAL A 65 2.15 -8.59 -9.21
CA VAL A 65 1.53 -7.36 -9.73
C VAL A 65 2.12 -6.14 -9.00
N LEU A 66 2.25 -6.21 -7.68
CA LEU A 66 2.82 -5.12 -6.88
C LEU A 66 4.27 -4.81 -7.26
N ALA A 67 5.06 -5.83 -7.63
CA ALA A 67 6.45 -5.66 -8.03
C ALA A 67 6.63 -4.89 -9.36
N LEU A 68 5.55 -4.67 -10.13
CA LEU A 68 5.59 -3.84 -11.34
C LEU A 68 5.83 -2.36 -11.02
N SER A 69 5.44 -1.90 -9.83
CA SER A 69 5.77 -0.55 -9.35
C SER A 69 7.11 -0.58 -8.60
N PRO A 70 8.10 0.25 -8.97
CA PRO A 70 9.34 0.38 -8.22
C PRO A 70 9.13 0.78 -6.75
N ILE A 71 8.06 1.53 -6.46
CA ILE A 71 7.71 1.99 -5.12
C ILE A 71 7.29 0.80 -4.24
N TYR A 72 6.32 0.01 -4.73
CA TYR A 72 5.84 -1.18 -4.01
C TYR A 72 6.89 -2.28 -3.94
N LYS A 73 7.71 -2.44 -4.99
CA LYS A 73 8.84 -3.38 -4.99
C LYS A 73 9.82 -3.04 -3.87
N ARG A 74 10.25 -1.78 -3.75
CA ARG A 74 11.14 -1.32 -2.67
C ARG A 74 10.51 -1.49 -1.28
N LEU A 75 9.20 -1.24 -1.15
CA LEU A 75 8.48 -1.49 0.09
C LEU A 75 8.50 -2.97 0.48
N MET A 76 8.22 -3.87 -0.46
CA MET A 76 8.25 -5.31 -0.20
C MET A 76 9.65 -5.82 0.15
N GLU A 77 10.70 -5.23 -0.43
CA GLU A 77 12.09 -5.54 -0.10
C GLU A 77 12.49 -5.04 1.30
N SER A 78 11.83 -4.00 1.83
CA SER A 78 12.15 -3.40 3.13
C SER A 78 11.34 -3.96 4.30
N ILE A 79 10.25 -4.69 4.05
CA ILE A 79 9.38 -5.26 5.10
C ILE A 79 9.51 -6.79 5.21
N PRO A 80 9.40 -7.37 6.41
CA PRO A 80 9.37 -8.82 6.56
C PRO A 80 8.13 -9.40 5.88
N HIS A 81 8.31 -10.17 4.81
CA HIS A 81 7.22 -10.82 4.10
C HIS A 81 7.05 -12.28 4.57
N ARG A 82 5.88 -12.63 5.11
CA ARG A 82 5.50 -14.03 5.37
C ARG A 82 4.90 -14.63 4.11
N ARG A 83 5.60 -15.57 3.48
CA ARG A 83 5.03 -16.37 2.38
C ARG A 83 4.08 -17.39 2.99
N GLN A 84 2.79 -17.32 2.65
CA GLN A 84 1.90 -18.47 2.84
C GLN A 84 2.31 -19.53 1.80
N THR A 85 3.24 -20.39 2.17
CA THR A 85 3.52 -21.62 1.42
C THR A 85 2.37 -22.59 1.72
N SER A 86 1.51 -22.81 0.74
CA SER A 86 0.66 -24.01 0.66
C SER A 86 1.48 -25.21 0.18
#